data_AF-A0A9L0R1L9-F1
#
_entry.id   AF-A0A9L0R1L9-F1
#
_cell.length_a   1.000
_cell.length_b   1.000
_cell.length_c   1.000
_cell.angle_alpha   90.00
_cell.angle_beta   90.00
_cell.angle_gamma   90.00
#
_symmetry.space_group_name_H-M   'P 1'
#
loop_
_entity.id
_entity.type
_entity.pdbx_description
1 polymer ?
#
loop_
_entity_poly.entity_id
_entity_poly.type
_entity_poly.pdbx_seq_one_letter_code
_entity_poly.pdbx_strand_id
1 'polypeptide(L)'
;MAAAAAARAVSVGPGLRGLQGTLPLVVILGATGTGKSTLALQLGQRLGGEIVSADSMQVYEGLDIITNKVSAREQRMCQHHMISFVDPLVTNYTVVDFRNKATALIEDIFARDKIPIVVGGTNYYIEALLWKVLVNAKPQEMDTEKVIDRKVELEKEDGHVLHKRLSQVDPERAAKLHPHDKRKVARSLQVFEETGISHSEFLHRQQAEEGGGPLGGPLKFPNPCILWLHTDQTVLDERLDKRVDDMLAAGLLDELRDFHRRYNQKKVAENR
;
A
#
# COMPACT_ATOMS: atom_id res chain seq x y z
N MET A 1 29.36 16.62 17.78
CA MET A 1 29.18 17.92 17.09
C MET A 1 28.14 17.74 16.02
N ALA A 2 26.96 18.32 16.25
CA ALA A 2 25.78 18.23 15.39
C ALA A 2 25.96 19.11 14.15
N ALA A 3 25.69 18.56 12.96
CA ALA A 3 25.53 19.33 11.73
C ALA A 3 24.05 19.33 11.37
N ALA A 4 23.37 20.42 11.73
CA ALA A 4 22.00 20.70 11.32
C ALA A 4 21.98 21.01 9.83
N ALA A 5 21.25 20.19 9.05
CA ALA A 5 20.95 20.47 7.65
C ALA A 5 19.93 21.62 7.59
N ALA A 6 20.38 22.79 7.13
CA ALA A 6 19.54 23.97 6.96
C ALA A 6 18.48 23.72 5.87
N ALA A 7 17.21 23.68 6.27
CA ALA A 7 16.08 23.73 5.36
C ALA A 7 16.09 25.05 4.59
N ARG A 8 16.35 25.00 3.28
CA ARG A 8 16.23 26.16 2.40
C ARG A 8 14.75 26.48 2.20
N ALA A 9 14.37 27.74 2.47
CA ALA A 9 13.05 28.25 2.20
C ALA A 9 12.81 28.33 0.67
N VAL A 10 11.79 27.61 0.19
CA VAL A 10 11.41 27.51 -1.22
C VAL A 10 10.39 28.61 -1.56
N SER A 11 10.56 29.27 -2.72
CA SER A 11 9.58 30.23 -3.24
C SER A 11 8.39 29.50 -3.85
N VAL A 12 7.36 29.26 -3.03
CA VAL A 12 6.14 28.56 -3.45
C VAL A 12 5.23 29.49 -4.28
N GLY A 13 4.57 28.92 -5.31
CA GLY A 13 3.64 29.66 -6.19
C GLY A 13 2.53 30.40 -5.42
N PRO A 14 1.80 31.33 -6.07
CA PRO A 14 0.93 32.30 -5.40
C PRO A 14 -0.17 31.69 -4.51
N GLY A 15 -0.56 30.43 -4.72
CA GLY A 15 -1.55 29.72 -3.91
C GLY A 15 -1.03 29.07 -2.62
N LEU A 16 0.28 29.08 -2.35
CA LEU A 16 0.90 28.33 -1.24
C LEU A 16 1.77 29.21 -0.33
N ARG A 17 1.59 30.55 -0.37
CA ARG A 17 2.36 31.56 0.41
C ARG A 17 2.30 31.42 1.94
N GLY A 18 1.60 30.43 2.49
CA GLY A 18 1.47 30.17 3.93
C GLY A 18 2.23 28.96 4.48
N LEU A 19 2.76 28.07 3.62
CA LEU A 19 3.51 26.89 4.08
C LEU A 19 5.00 27.23 4.20
N GLN A 20 5.41 27.86 5.31
CA GLN A 20 6.83 28.00 5.68
C GLN A 20 7.46 26.67 6.13
N GLY A 21 7.04 25.54 5.55
CA GLY A 21 7.46 24.19 5.95
C GLY A 21 7.63 23.25 4.75
N THR A 22 8.22 22.09 5.01
CA THR A 22 8.35 21.00 4.03
C THR A 22 6.98 20.65 3.43
N LEU A 23 6.93 20.44 2.11
CA LEU A 23 5.70 20.07 1.41
C LEU A 23 5.04 18.85 2.06
N PRO A 24 3.70 18.83 2.21
CA PRO A 24 3.02 17.72 2.86
C PRO A 24 2.95 16.50 1.96
N LEU A 25 2.92 15.31 2.57
CA LEU A 25 2.43 14.10 1.90
C LEU A 25 0.92 14.05 2.05
N VAL A 26 0.16 14.18 0.97
CA VAL A 26 -1.31 14.06 1.04
C VAL A 26 -1.69 12.60 0.85
N VAL A 27 -2.51 12.06 1.74
CA VAL A 27 -3.01 10.68 1.66
C VAL A 27 -4.53 10.70 1.66
N ILE A 28 -5.13 10.13 0.61
CA ILE A 28 -6.59 10.00 0.46
C ILE A 28 -6.97 8.53 0.53
N LEU A 29 -7.70 8.17 1.59
CA LEU A 29 -8.15 6.80 1.84
C LEU A 29 -9.66 6.72 2.08
N GLY A 30 -10.23 5.53 1.94
CA GLY A 30 -11.67 5.28 2.06
C GLY A 30 -12.16 4.16 1.16
N ALA A 31 -13.42 3.78 1.30
CA ALA A 31 -14.02 2.69 0.51
C ALA A 31 -14.07 3.00 -1.00
N THR A 32 -14.14 1.96 -1.83
CA THR A 32 -14.37 2.12 -3.27
C THR A 32 -15.73 2.81 -3.48
N GLY A 33 -15.82 3.77 -4.40
CA GLY A 33 -17.07 4.52 -4.63
C GLY A 33 -17.24 5.81 -3.79
N THR A 34 -16.32 6.13 -2.86
CA THR A 34 -16.39 7.36 -2.05
C THR A 34 -15.85 8.62 -2.75
N GLY A 35 -15.37 8.53 -3.99
CA GLY A 35 -14.89 9.69 -4.76
C GLY A 35 -13.41 10.04 -4.57
N LYS A 36 -12.59 9.12 -4.04
CA LYS A 36 -11.15 9.33 -3.79
C LYS A 36 -10.38 9.85 -5.00
N SER A 37 -10.53 9.20 -6.17
CA SER A 37 -9.82 9.58 -7.39
C SER A 37 -10.21 10.97 -7.87
N THR A 38 -11.50 11.33 -7.77
CA THR A 38 -12.00 12.67 -8.11
C THR A 38 -11.35 13.73 -7.24
N LEU A 39 -11.28 13.51 -5.92
CA LEU A 39 -10.63 14.44 -5.01
C LEU A 39 -9.13 14.55 -5.30
N ALA A 40 -8.45 13.43 -5.51
CA ALA A 40 -7.00 13.40 -5.81
C ALA A 40 -6.68 14.20 -7.09
N LEU A 41 -7.49 14.04 -8.15
CA LEU A 41 -7.36 14.81 -9.39
C LEU A 41 -7.54 16.31 -9.16
N GLN A 42 -8.57 16.71 -8.43
CA GLN A 42 -8.83 18.12 -8.14
C GLN A 42 -7.71 18.76 -7.31
N LEU A 43 -7.18 18.04 -6.31
CA LEU A 43 -6.04 18.50 -5.52
C LEU A 43 -4.76 18.58 -6.38
N GLY A 44 -4.49 17.57 -7.20
CA GLY A 44 -3.33 17.54 -8.09
C GLY A 44 -3.31 18.74 -9.04
N GLN A 45 -4.44 19.03 -9.68
CA GLN A 45 -4.57 20.20 -10.57
C GLN A 45 -4.41 21.53 -9.85
N ARG A 46 -5.01 21.69 -8.67
CA ARG A 46 -5.00 22.97 -7.94
C ARG A 46 -3.68 23.25 -7.25
N LEU A 47 -2.99 22.21 -6.78
CA LEU A 47 -1.79 22.34 -5.96
C LEU A 47 -0.50 21.98 -6.71
N GLY A 48 -0.58 21.65 -8.00
CA GLY A 48 0.57 21.19 -8.78
C GLY A 48 1.14 19.85 -8.29
N GLY A 49 0.29 19.00 -7.74
CA GLY A 49 0.66 17.70 -7.20
C GLY A 49 0.75 16.60 -8.25
N GLU A 50 1.33 15.47 -7.85
CA GLU A 50 1.36 14.23 -8.64
C GLU A 50 0.74 13.10 -7.81
N ILE A 51 0.00 12.21 -8.47
CA ILE A 51 -0.80 11.17 -7.82
C ILE A 51 -0.02 9.86 -7.80
N VAL A 52 0.03 9.19 -6.64
CA VAL A 52 0.61 7.86 -6.46
C VAL A 52 -0.52 6.91 -6.08
N SER A 53 -0.88 5.97 -6.97
CA SER A 53 -1.92 4.99 -6.66
C SER A 53 -1.45 3.98 -5.61
N ALA A 54 -2.25 3.77 -4.58
CA ALA A 54 -2.07 2.77 -3.52
C ALA A 54 -3.22 1.75 -3.57
N ASP A 55 -3.44 1.18 -4.75
CA ASP A 55 -4.39 0.10 -4.99
C ASP A 55 -3.66 -1.12 -5.54
N SER A 56 -3.76 -2.25 -4.84
CA SER A 56 -3.03 -3.47 -5.16
C SER A 56 -3.45 -4.12 -6.47
N MET A 57 -4.62 -3.78 -7.03
CA MET A 57 -5.06 -4.31 -8.32
C MET A 57 -4.72 -3.38 -9.47
N GLN A 58 -4.66 -2.06 -9.24
CA GLN A 58 -4.37 -1.09 -10.30
C GLN A 58 -2.90 -1.07 -10.74
N VAL A 59 -1.99 -1.66 -9.97
CA VAL A 59 -0.57 -1.81 -10.36
C VAL A 59 -0.39 -2.69 -11.59
N TYR A 60 -1.33 -3.60 -11.86
CA TYR A 60 -1.22 -4.57 -12.95
C TYR A 60 -1.59 -3.97 -14.31
N GLU A 61 -0.93 -4.40 -15.38
CA GLU A 61 -1.20 -3.98 -16.75
C GLU A 61 -2.52 -4.57 -17.30
N GLY A 62 -3.27 -3.77 -18.07
CA GLY A 62 -4.61 -4.14 -18.55
C GLY A 62 -5.61 -4.35 -17.41
N LEU A 63 -6.78 -4.94 -17.70
CA LEU A 63 -7.87 -5.06 -16.72
C LEU A 63 -8.33 -3.69 -16.19
N ASP A 64 -8.36 -2.68 -17.08
CA ASP A 64 -8.58 -1.29 -16.72
C ASP A 64 -10.02 -1.05 -16.24
N ILE A 65 -11.00 -1.74 -16.82
CA ILE A 65 -12.42 -1.63 -16.46
C ILE A 65 -12.66 -2.28 -15.10
N ILE A 66 -12.33 -3.58 -14.93
CA ILE A 66 -12.61 -4.31 -13.69
C ILE A 66 -11.87 -3.73 -12.48
N THR A 67 -10.64 -3.22 -12.67
CA THR A 67 -9.85 -2.59 -11.60
C THR A 67 -10.15 -1.09 -11.44
N ASN A 68 -11.06 -0.56 -12.26
CA ASN A 68 -11.49 0.84 -12.27
C ASN A 68 -10.31 1.82 -12.25
N LYS A 69 -9.40 1.66 -13.19
CA LYS A 69 -8.29 2.59 -13.33
C LYS A 69 -8.80 3.95 -13.78
N VAL A 70 -8.08 4.98 -13.40
CA VAL A 70 -8.29 6.32 -13.95
C VAL A 70 -8.07 6.28 -15.47
N SER A 71 -8.98 6.92 -16.19
CA SER A 71 -8.95 6.97 -17.65
C SER A 71 -7.71 7.70 -18.18
N ALA A 72 -7.31 7.45 -19.43
CA ALA A 72 -6.21 8.17 -20.06
C ALA A 72 -6.42 9.69 -20.08
N ARG A 73 -7.68 10.15 -20.12
CA ARG A 73 -8.02 11.58 -20.01
C ARG A 73 -7.67 12.12 -18.62
N GLU A 74 -8.02 11.40 -17.56
CA GLU A 74 -7.70 11.76 -16.19
C GLU A 74 -6.21 11.71 -15.90
N GLN A 75 -5.50 10.75 -16.46
CA GLN A 75 -4.04 10.67 -16.36
C GLN A 75 -3.32 11.82 -17.08
N ARG A 76 -3.93 12.43 -18.11
CA ARG A 76 -3.40 13.66 -18.74
C ARG A 76 -3.68 14.91 -17.92
N MET A 77 -4.70 14.88 -17.06
CA MET A 77 -5.08 16.02 -16.21
C MET A 77 -4.14 16.20 -15.02
N CYS A 78 -3.56 15.11 -14.51
CA CYS A 78 -2.60 15.09 -13.42
C CYS A 78 -1.70 13.87 -13.61
N GLN A 79 -0.38 14.00 -13.39
CA GLN A 79 0.54 12.86 -13.51
C GLN A 79 0.14 11.77 -12.50
N HIS A 80 -0.02 10.53 -12.97
CA HIS A 80 -0.26 9.36 -12.12
C HIS A 80 0.94 8.42 -12.16
N HIS A 81 1.23 7.86 -11.00
CA HIS A 81 2.26 6.86 -10.76
C HIS A 81 1.65 5.61 -10.16
N MET A 82 2.39 4.51 -10.20
CA MET A 82 1.99 3.23 -9.61
C MET A 82 0.70 2.63 -10.20
N ILE A 83 0.45 2.86 -11.49
CA ILE A 83 -0.67 2.26 -12.25
C ILE A 83 -0.10 1.54 -13.48
N SER A 84 -0.62 0.35 -13.80
CA SER A 84 -0.29 -0.40 -15.03
C SER A 84 1.22 -0.57 -15.31
N PHE A 85 1.98 -1.09 -14.34
CA PHE A 85 3.44 -1.31 -14.50
C PHE A 85 3.90 -2.71 -14.08
N VAL A 86 2.99 -3.57 -13.62
CA VAL A 86 3.25 -4.95 -13.25
C VAL A 86 2.58 -5.87 -14.27
N ASP A 87 3.32 -6.79 -14.89
CA ASP A 87 2.70 -7.81 -15.74
C ASP A 87 1.77 -8.69 -14.85
N PRO A 88 0.50 -8.90 -15.23
CA PRO A 88 -0.43 -9.79 -14.53
C PRO A 88 0.08 -11.21 -14.27
N LEU A 89 1.08 -11.69 -15.01
CA LEU A 89 1.74 -12.99 -14.77
C LEU A 89 2.71 -12.98 -13.59
N VAL A 90 3.11 -11.82 -13.09
CA VAL A 90 3.96 -11.70 -11.91
C VAL A 90 3.14 -12.08 -10.68
N THR A 91 3.45 -13.25 -10.11
CA THR A 91 2.69 -13.84 -9.00
C THR A 91 3.14 -13.39 -7.62
N ASN A 92 4.27 -12.68 -7.53
CA ASN A 92 4.95 -12.36 -6.27
C ASN A 92 5.10 -10.86 -6.00
N TYR A 93 4.27 -9.99 -6.57
CA TYR A 93 4.32 -8.56 -6.26
C TYR A 93 3.82 -8.29 -4.83
N THR A 94 4.72 -7.85 -3.95
CA THR A 94 4.47 -7.71 -2.51
C THR A 94 4.28 -6.27 -2.07
N VAL A 95 3.79 -6.08 -0.84
CA VAL A 95 3.78 -4.77 -0.16
C VAL A 95 5.17 -4.15 -0.06
N VAL A 96 6.24 -4.97 0.00
CA VAL A 96 7.62 -4.49 0.11
C VAL A 96 8.04 -3.83 -1.19
N ASP A 97 7.73 -4.48 -2.31
CA ASP A 97 8.02 -3.99 -3.65
C ASP A 97 7.28 -2.67 -3.90
N PHE A 98 5.99 -2.65 -3.57
CA PHE A 98 5.18 -1.44 -3.60
C PHE A 98 5.79 -0.31 -2.77
N ARG A 99 6.07 -0.58 -1.48
CA ARG A 99 6.61 0.42 -0.56
C ARG A 99 7.92 1.00 -1.07
N ASN A 100 8.86 0.16 -1.49
CA ASN A 100 10.17 0.62 -1.93
C ASN A 100 10.05 1.50 -3.18
N LYS A 101 9.27 1.06 -4.17
CA LYS A 101 9.06 1.82 -5.41
C LYS A 101 8.30 3.13 -5.18
N ALA A 102 7.21 3.09 -4.41
CA ALA A 102 6.43 4.29 -4.11
C ALA A 102 7.17 5.27 -3.18
N THR A 103 8.01 4.80 -2.24
CA THR A 103 8.84 5.68 -1.41
C THR A 103 9.82 6.47 -2.28
N ALA A 104 10.54 5.81 -3.18
CA ALA A 104 11.46 6.48 -4.10
C ALA A 104 10.75 7.51 -5.01
N LEU A 105 9.54 7.18 -5.49
CA LEU A 105 8.72 8.12 -6.28
C LEU A 105 8.25 9.32 -5.45
N ILE A 106 7.84 9.11 -4.21
CA ILE A 106 7.42 10.20 -3.31
C ILE A 106 8.60 11.15 -3.04
N GLU A 107 9.80 10.60 -2.80
CA GLU A 107 11.04 11.38 -2.63
C GLU A 107 11.40 12.18 -3.90
N ASP A 108 11.28 11.58 -5.09
CA ASP A 108 11.46 12.28 -6.37
C ASP A 108 10.45 13.42 -6.57
N ILE A 109 9.17 13.19 -6.25
CA ILE A 109 8.12 14.22 -6.36
C ILE A 109 8.44 15.40 -5.43
N PHE A 110 8.87 15.12 -4.20
CA PHE A 110 9.33 16.17 -3.28
C PHE A 110 10.57 16.90 -3.80
N ALA A 111 11.55 16.18 -4.38
CA ALA A 111 12.75 16.78 -4.95
C ALA A 111 12.46 17.70 -6.15
N ARG A 112 11.31 17.51 -6.83
CA ARG A 112 10.80 18.36 -7.90
C ARG A 112 9.88 19.50 -7.41
N ASP A 113 9.86 19.77 -6.11
CA ASP A 113 9.02 20.78 -5.44
C ASP A 113 7.51 20.61 -5.71
N LYS A 114 7.06 19.35 -5.86
CA LYS A 114 5.65 19.01 -6.06
C LYS A 114 5.07 18.28 -4.86
N ILE A 115 3.74 18.30 -4.75
CA ILE A 115 3.02 17.63 -3.68
C ILE A 115 2.70 16.18 -4.09
N PRO A 116 3.24 15.15 -3.40
CA PRO A 116 2.82 13.78 -3.62
C PRO A 116 1.44 13.53 -2.98
N ILE A 117 0.53 12.99 -3.79
CA ILE A 117 -0.85 12.67 -3.40
C ILE A 117 -1.04 11.15 -3.51
N VAL A 118 -0.92 10.44 -2.40
CA VAL A 118 -1.19 9.00 -2.34
C VAL A 118 -2.69 8.78 -2.28
N VAL A 119 -3.24 7.98 -3.19
CA VAL A 119 -4.69 7.69 -3.24
C VAL A 119 -4.91 6.20 -3.43
N GLY A 120 -5.76 5.58 -2.61
CA GLY A 120 -5.98 4.14 -2.74
C GLY A 120 -6.99 3.56 -1.78
N GLY A 121 -7.41 2.32 -2.06
CA GLY A 121 -8.25 1.51 -1.16
C GLY A 121 -7.47 0.45 -0.38
N THR A 122 -6.21 0.18 -0.74
CA THR A 122 -5.40 -0.84 -0.08
C THR A 122 -4.73 -0.23 1.16
N ASN A 123 -5.45 -0.22 2.28
CA ASN A 123 -4.94 0.35 3.55
C ASN A 123 -3.56 -0.19 3.91
N TYR A 124 -3.32 -1.50 3.70
CA TYR A 124 -2.02 -2.10 4.01
C TYR A 124 -0.84 -1.49 3.22
N TYR A 125 -1.07 -1.04 1.98
CA TYR A 125 -0.07 -0.33 1.19
C TYR A 125 0.18 1.08 1.72
N ILE A 126 -0.91 1.78 2.06
CA ILE A 126 -0.85 3.13 2.65
C ILE A 126 -0.13 3.09 3.99
N GLU A 127 -0.45 2.10 4.82
CA GLU A 127 0.20 1.88 6.09
C GLU A 127 1.72 1.69 5.89
N ALA A 128 2.12 0.79 4.99
CA ALA A 128 3.55 0.56 4.70
C ALA A 128 4.31 1.81 4.20
N LEU A 129 3.61 2.81 3.65
CA LEU A 129 4.19 4.10 3.27
C LEU A 129 4.24 5.10 4.41
N LEU A 130 3.23 5.10 5.28
CA LEU A 130 3.09 6.05 6.39
C LEU A 130 4.07 5.76 7.53
N TRP A 131 4.24 4.50 7.91
CA TRP A 131 5.05 4.11 9.07
C TRP A 131 6.40 3.52 8.68
N LYS A 132 7.45 3.80 9.47
CA LYS A 132 8.81 3.31 9.19
C LYS A 132 8.93 1.77 9.30
N VAL A 133 8.15 1.12 10.16
CA VAL A 133 8.45 -0.25 10.64
C VAL A 133 7.28 -1.23 10.48
N LEU A 134 6.50 -1.14 9.41
CA LEU A 134 5.43 -2.12 9.15
C LEU A 134 5.89 -3.36 8.38
N VAL A 135 7.03 -3.28 7.71
CA VAL A 135 7.53 -4.37 6.87
C VAL A 135 9.04 -4.51 7.04
N ASN A 136 9.45 -5.33 8.00
CA ASN A 136 10.82 -5.81 8.07
C ASN A 136 11.04 -6.81 6.91
N ALA A 137 11.43 -6.29 5.75
CA ALA A 137 12.43 -6.99 4.94
C ALA A 137 13.76 -6.59 5.57
N LYS A 138 14.57 -7.59 5.95
CA LYS A 138 15.87 -7.43 6.61
C LYS A 138 16.69 -6.28 5.99
N PRO A 139 17.55 -5.59 6.76
CA PRO A 139 18.65 -4.85 6.15
C PRO A 139 19.43 -5.79 5.23
N GLN A 140 19.79 -5.31 4.04
CA GLN A 140 20.81 -5.95 3.22
C GLN A 140 22.06 -6.22 4.07
N GLU A 141 22.81 -7.27 3.71
CA GLU A 141 23.94 -7.88 4.43
C GLU A 141 23.54 -9.02 5.37
N MET A 142 23.04 -10.13 4.82
CA MET A 142 23.55 -11.46 5.18
C MET A 142 23.38 -12.43 4.00
N ASP A 143 24.33 -13.34 3.91
CA ASP A 143 24.73 -14.14 2.76
C ASP A 143 23.63 -14.82 1.94
N THR A 144 23.98 -14.94 0.66
CA THR A 144 23.45 -15.88 -0.32
C THR A 144 23.45 -17.31 0.20
N GLU A 145 22.35 -17.75 0.79
CA GLU A 145 21.99 -19.16 0.86
C GLU A 145 20.47 -19.27 0.95
N LYS A 146 19.91 -20.29 0.30
CA LYS A 146 18.48 -20.52 0.11
C LYS A 146 17.72 -20.42 1.44
N VAL A 147 17.21 -19.25 1.77
CA VAL A 147 16.23 -19.05 2.84
C VAL A 147 14.96 -19.73 2.34
N ILE A 148 14.79 -21.00 2.70
CA ILE A 148 13.48 -21.61 2.69
C ILE A 148 12.61 -20.64 3.50
N ASP A 149 11.60 -20.05 2.87
CA ASP A 149 10.73 -19.09 3.54
C ASP A 149 10.04 -19.86 4.68
N ARG A 150 10.57 -19.72 5.89
CA ARG A 150 10.14 -20.47 7.08
C ARG A 150 8.62 -20.32 7.28
N LYS A 151 8.08 -19.18 6.85
CA LYS A 151 6.65 -18.93 6.75
C LYS A 151 5.90 -19.95 5.89
N VAL A 152 6.41 -20.30 4.72
CA VAL A 152 5.80 -21.28 3.81
C VAL A 152 5.82 -22.69 4.41
N GLU A 153 6.84 -23.03 5.20
CA GLU A 153 6.85 -24.28 5.95
C GLU A 153 5.80 -24.27 7.06
N LEU A 154 5.75 -23.19 7.85
CA LEU A 154 4.78 -23.03 8.93
C LEU A 154 3.34 -23.04 8.39
N GLU A 155 3.07 -22.43 7.24
CA GLU A 155 1.74 -22.41 6.61
C GLU A 155 1.24 -23.81 6.19
N LYS A 156 2.14 -24.80 6.04
CA LYS A 156 1.75 -26.20 5.77
C LYS A 156 1.24 -26.92 7.02
N GLU A 157 1.52 -26.40 8.21
CA GLU A 157 1.05 -27.00 9.46
C GLU A 157 -0.44 -26.69 9.73
N ASP A 158 -1.01 -27.42 10.68
CA ASP A 158 -2.37 -27.16 11.13
C ASP A 158 -2.48 -25.82 11.89
N GLY A 159 -3.57 -25.09 11.66
CA GLY A 159 -3.75 -23.74 12.22
C GLY A 159 -3.86 -23.75 13.75
N HIS A 160 -4.48 -24.77 14.34
CA HIS A 160 -4.57 -24.90 15.79
C HIS A 160 -3.22 -25.24 16.42
N VAL A 161 -2.39 -26.04 15.73
CA VAL A 161 -1.03 -26.35 16.18
C VAL A 161 -0.18 -25.08 16.21
N LEU A 162 -0.22 -24.29 15.14
CA LEU A 162 0.49 -23.01 15.07
C LEU A 162 -0.02 -22.02 16.14
N HIS A 163 -1.34 -21.92 16.33
CA HIS A 163 -1.93 -21.02 17.31
C HIS A 163 -1.56 -21.41 18.75
N LYS A 164 -1.50 -22.72 19.04
CA LYS A 164 -1.01 -23.23 20.32
C LYS A 164 0.46 -22.90 20.56
N ARG A 165 1.31 -23.03 19.55
CA ARG A 165 2.72 -22.58 19.63
C ARG A 165 2.79 -21.07 19.87
N LEU A 166 1.99 -20.29 19.15
CA LEU A 166 1.96 -18.83 19.31
C LEU A 166 1.54 -18.45 20.73
N SER A 167 0.56 -19.14 21.31
CA SER A 167 0.09 -18.90 22.69
C SER A 167 1.18 -19.14 23.75
N GLN A 168 2.21 -19.95 23.45
CA GLN A 168 3.34 -20.19 24.36
C GLN A 168 4.39 -19.09 24.29
N VAL A 169 4.61 -18.49 23.10
CA VAL A 169 5.66 -17.50 22.87
C VAL A 169 5.17 -16.06 22.92
N ASP A 170 3.91 -15.83 22.55
CA ASP A 170 3.26 -14.52 22.47
C ASP A 170 1.75 -14.64 22.78
N PRO A 171 1.38 -14.77 24.07
CA PRO A 171 0.00 -14.91 24.50
C PRO A 171 -0.88 -13.73 24.08
N GLU A 172 -0.32 -12.52 24.08
CA GLU A 172 -1.03 -11.29 23.71
C GLU A 172 -1.45 -11.32 22.24
N ARG A 173 -0.56 -11.74 21.34
CA ARG A 173 -0.88 -11.85 19.91
C ARG A 173 -1.80 -13.01 19.63
N ALA A 174 -1.61 -14.15 20.31
CA ALA A 174 -2.48 -15.31 20.17
C ALA A 174 -3.92 -15.01 20.57
N ALA A 175 -4.14 -14.20 21.61
CA ALA A 175 -5.50 -13.77 22.02
C ALA A 175 -6.20 -12.91 20.97
N LYS A 176 -5.44 -12.16 20.15
CA LYS A 176 -5.96 -11.26 19.10
C LYS A 176 -6.19 -11.97 17.75
N LEU A 177 -5.51 -13.09 17.49
CA LEU A 177 -5.55 -13.79 16.21
C LEU A 177 -6.43 -15.04 16.30
N HIS A 178 -7.30 -15.24 15.31
CA HIS A 178 -8.08 -16.45 15.19
C HIS A 178 -7.19 -17.63 14.73
N PRO A 179 -7.37 -18.87 15.22
CA PRO A 179 -6.56 -20.03 14.80
C PRO A 179 -6.57 -20.31 13.28
N HIS A 180 -7.62 -19.89 12.58
CA HIS A 180 -7.70 -20.00 11.11
C HIS A 180 -6.90 -18.95 10.35
N ASP A 181 -6.41 -17.89 11.00
CA ASP A 181 -5.56 -16.87 10.37
C ASP A 181 -4.11 -17.37 10.23
N LYS A 182 -3.94 -18.54 9.59
CA LYS A 182 -2.67 -19.27 9.48
C LYS A 182 -1.51 -18.37 9.04
N ARG A 183 -1.75 -17.49 8.05
CA ARG A 183 -0.72 -16.56 7.54
C ARG A 183 -0.22 -15.58 8.61
N LYS A 184 -1.12 -15.02 9.43
CA LYS A 184 -0.76 -14.05 10.48
C LYS A 184 -0.12 -14.74 11.68
N VAL A 185 -0.61 -15.93 12.03
CA VAL A 185 -0.03 -16.77 13.09
C VAL A 185 1.37 -17.21 12.68
N ALA A 186 1.55 -17.76 11.47
CA ALA A 186 2.84 -18.15 10.91
C ALA A 186 3.82 -16.96 10.85
N ARG A 187 3.36 -15.78 10.44
CA ARG A 187 4.21 -14.58 10.46
C ARG A 187 4.65 -14.17 11.87
N SER A 188 3.76 -14.26 12.86
CA SER A 188 4.11 -13.90 14.24
C SER A 188 5.10 -14.89 14.85
N LEU A 189 4.93 -16.18 14.55
CA LEU A 189 5.90 -17.22 14.92
C LEU A 189 7.24 -17.01 14.21
N GLN A 190 7.23 -16.72 12.90
CA GLN A 190 8.44 -16.41 12.15
C GLN A 190 9.22 -15.24 12.76
N VAL A 191 8.54 -14.16 13.15
CA VAL A 191 9.18 -13.01 13.82
C VAL A 191 9.86 -13.46 15.11
N PHE A 192 9.20 -14.29 15.92
CA PHE A 192 9.79 -14.82 17.16
C PHE A 192 10.97 -15.76 16.89
N GLU A 193 10.87 -16.68 15.92
CA GLU A 193 11.95 -17.59 15.54
C GLU A 193 13.18 -16.84 14.99
N GLU A 194 12.96 -15.76 14.23
CA GLU A 194 14.04 -14.97 13.61
C GLU A 194 14.71 -13.98 14.59
N THR A 195 13.96 -13.43 15.53
CA THR A 195 14.44 -12.33 16.40
C THR A 195 14.60 -12.71 17.87
N GLY A 196 14.00 -13.81 18.30
CA GLY A 196 13.88 -14.19 19.71
C GLY A 196 12.94 -13.30 20.53
N ILE A 197 12.32 -12.30 19.93
CA ILE A 197 11.44 -11.32 20.58
C ILE A 197 10.00 -11.58 20.13
N SER A 198 9.05 -11.51 21.06
CA SER A 198 7.63 -11.68 20.73
C SER A 198 7.16 -10.58 19.77
N HIS A 199 6.21 -10.90 18.88
CA HIS A 199 5.71 -9.92 17.91
C HIS A 199 4.99 -8.77 18.62
N SER A 200 4.26 -9.06 19.69
CA SER A 200 3.63 -8.02 20.53
C SER A 200 4.66 -7.07 21.15
N GLU A 201 5.78 -7.59 21.67
CA GLU A 201 6.85 -6.74 22.20
C GLU A 201 7.51 -5.89 21.10
N PHE A 202 7.70 -6.44 19.89
CA PHE A 202 8.20 -5.66 18.76
C PHE A 202 7.27 -4.48 18.44
N LEU A 203 5.95 -4.69 18.48
CA LEU A 203 4.96 -3.63 18.27
C LEU A 203 4.96 -2.60 19.41
N HIS A 204 5.08 -3.03 20.67
CA HIS A 204 5.18 -2.11 21.81
C HIS A 204 6.43 -1.22 21.70
N ARG A 205 7.58 -1.81 21.32
CA ARG A 205 8.81 -1.05 21.10
C ARG A 205 8.63 0.00 20.01
N GLN A 206 7.98 -0.34 18.89
CA GLN A 206 7.67 0.62 17.84
C GLN A 206 6.80 1.78 18.33
N GLN A 207 5.76 1.49 19.10
CA GLN A 207 4.86 2.51 19.63
C GLN A 207 5.56 3.43 20.63
N ALA A 208 6.58 2.93 21.33
CA ALA A 208 7.39 3.68 22.29
C ALA A 208 8.53 4.49 21.66
N GLU A 209 8.84 4.30 20.37
CA GLU A 209 9.84 5.12 19.66
C GLU A 209 9.41 6.59 19.57
N GLU A 210 10.38 7.49 19.42
CA GLU A 210 10.11 8.93 19.27
C GLU A 210 9.29 9.19 18.00
N GLY A 211 8.09 9.75 18.18
CA GLY A 211 7.11 9.94 17.10
C GLY A 211 6.14 8.76 16.90
N GLY A 212 6.24 7.71 17.71
CA GLY A 212 5.27 6.62 17.82
C GLY A 212 4.03 7.00 18.64
N GLY A 213 2.98 6.19 18.52
CA GLY A 213 1.73 6.36 19.25
C GLY A 213 0.79 5.16 19.14
N PRO A 214 -0.47 5.26 19.59
CA PRO A 214 -1.41 4.14 19.60
C PRO A 214 -1.67 3.51 18.21
N LEU A 215 -1.49 4.31 17.15
CA LEU A 215 -1.74 3.91 15.77
C LEU A 215 -0.53 3.21 15.12
N GLY A 216 0.65 3.24 15.73
CA GLY A 216 1.86 2.63 15.19
C GLY A 216 3.14 3.37 15.59
N GLY A 217 4.26 2.98 14.96
CA GLY A 217 5.56 3.62 15.20
C GLY A 217 5.68 5.02 14.59
N PRO A 218 6.91 5.54 14.44
CA PRO A 218 7.15 6.84 13.83
C PRO A 218 6.70 6.88 12.38
N LEU A 219 6.13 8.02 12.00
CA LEU A 219 5.80 8.33 10.61
C LEU A 219 7.09 8.48 9.79
N LYS A 220 7.06 8.00 8.55
CA LYS A 220 8.19 8.07 7.61
C LYS A 220 8.40 9.49 7.11
N PHE A 221 7.31 10.23 6.87
CA PHE A 221 7.33 11.61 6.38
C PHE A 221 6.89 12.57 7.49
N PRO A 222 7.50 13.78 7.59
CA PRO A 222 7.28 14.68 8.72
C PRO A 222 5.90 15.35 8.73
N ASN A 223 5.29 15.58 7.55
CA ASN A 223 4.04 16.34 7.41
C ASN A 223 2.96 15.58 6.59
N PRO A 224 2.42 14.44 7.05
CA PRO A 224 1.34 13.78 6.34
C PRO A 224 -0.01 14.47 6.62
N CYS A 225 -0.77 14.74 5.56
CA CYS A 225 -2.16 15.16 5.63
C CYS A 225 -3.04 13.98 5.20
N ILE A 226 -3.72 13.36 6.16
CA ILE A 226 -4.55 12.17 5.92
C ILE A 226 -6.01 12.59 5.81
N LEU A 227 -6.61 12.33 4.65
CA LEU A 227 -8.01 12.59 4.33
C LEU A 227 -8.73 11.25 4.20
N TRP A 228 -9.61 10.97 5.17
CA TRP A 228 -10.48 9.80 5.13
C TRP A 228 -11.85 10.17 4.57
N LEU A 229 -12.15 9.67 3.37
CA LEU A 229 -13.44 9.87 2.72
C LEU A 229 -14.41 8.79 3.18
N HIS A 230 -15.50 9.25 3.80
CA HIS A 230 -16.57 8.43 4.31
C HIS A 230 -17.91 8.86 3.68
N THR A 231 -18.83 7.91 3.57
CA THR A 231 -20.19 8.14 3.08
C THR A 231 -21.11 7.11 3.74
N ASP A 232 -22.39 7.44 3.88
CA ASP A 232 -23.39 6.50 4.39
C ASP A 232 -23.48 5.24 3.53
N GLN A 233 -23.69 4.08 4.17
CA GLN A 233 -23.69 2.78 3.50
C GLN A 233 -24.73 2.69 2.38
N THR A 234 -25.94 3.21 2.60
CA THR A 234 -27.03 3.17 1.61
C THR A 234 -26.65 3.91 0.32
N VAL A 235 -26.06 5.08 0.45
CA VAL A 235 -25.57 5.89 -0.68
C VAL A 235 -24.38 5.21 -1.36
N LEU A 236 -23.54 4.53 -0.58
CA LEU A 236 -22.41 3.78 -1.13
C LEU A 236 -22.87 2.61 -1.99
N ASP A 237 -23.83 1.84 -1.50
CA ASP A 237 -24.37 0.66 -2.19
C ASP A 237 -24.99 1.06 -3.54
N GLU A 238 -25.84 2.08 -3.57
CA GLU A 238 -26.43 2.60 -4.82
C GLU A 238 -25.38 3.03 -5.84
N ARG A 239 -24.28 3.66 -5.38
CA ARG A 239 -23.17 4.08 -6.25
C ARG A 239 -22.38 2.88 -6.76
N LEU A 240 -22.19 1.86 -5.94
CA LEU A 240 -21.45 0.65 -6.30
C LEU A 240 -22.24 -0.18 -7.31
N ASP A 241 -23.54 -0.35 -7.11
CA ASP A 241 -24.42 -1.08 -8.03
C ASP A 241 -24.42 -0.42 -9.41
N LYS A 242 -24.72 0.89 -9.45
CA LYS A 242 -24.70 1.65 -10.71
C LYS A 242 -23.34 1.57 -11.40
N ARG A 243 -22.25 1.59 -10.64
CA ARG A 243 -20.90 1.49 -11.18
C ARG A 243 -20.63 0.13 -11.81
N VAL A 244 -21.15 -0.96 -11.25
CA VAL A 244 -21.04 -2.28 -11.88
C VAL A 244 -21.82 -2.30 -13.20
N ASP A 245 -23.00 -1.69 -13.25
CA ASP A 245 -23.76 -1.54 -14.50
C ASP A 245 -22.98 -0.73 -15.54
N ASP A 246 -22.37 0.39 -15.14
CA ASP A 246 -21.53 1.22 -16.01
C ASP A 246 -20.30 0.44 -16.52
N MET A 247 -19.69 -0.42 -15.69
CA MET A 247 -18.59 -1.31 -16.10
C MET A 247 -19.04 -2.34 -17.13
N LEU A 248 -20.21 -2.96 -16.94
CA LEU A 248 -20.78 -3.90 -17.90
C LEU A 248 -21.04 -3.21 -19.25
N ALA A 249 -21.61 -2.01 -19.23
CA ALA A 249 -21.84 -1.20 -20.42
C ALA A 249 -20.53 -0.77 -21.11
N ALA A 250 -19.45 -0.57 -20.35
CA ALA A 250 -18.12 -0.25 -20.87
C ALA A 250 -17.38 -1.45 -21.49
N GLY A 251 -17.94 -2.66 -21.43
CA GLY A 251 -17.33 -3.86 -22.02
C GLY A 251 -16.54 -4.72 -21.03
N LEU A 252 -16.87 -4.69 -19.73
CA LEU A 252 -16.22 -5.50 -18.70
C LEU A 252 -16.11 -6.99 -19.09
N LEU A 253 -17.18 -7.58 -19.63
CA LEU A 253 -17.18 -9.00 -19.99
C LEU A 253 -16.17 -9.33 -21.09
N ASP A 254 -16.00 -8.41 -22.04
CA ASP A 254 -15.06 -8.60 -23.15
C ASP A 254 -13.61 -8.43 -22.67
N GLU A 255 -13.35 -7.47 -21.78
CA GLU A 255 -12.05 -7.33 -21.10
C GLU A 255 -11.66 -8.62 -20.36
N LEU A 256 -12.58 -9.20 -19.58
CA LEU A 256 -12.32 -10.43 -18.83
C LEU A 256 -12.11 -11.64 -19.75
N ARG A 257 -12.90 -11.77 -20.82
CA ARG A 257 -12.73 -12.84 -21.82
C ARG A 257 -11.39 -12.72 -22.54
N ASP A 258 -10.98 -11.51 -22.89
CA ASP A 258 -9.71 -11.24 -23.56
C ASP A 258 -8.52 -11.53 -22.65
N PHE A 259 -8.61 -11.12 -21.38
CA PHE A 259 -7.62 -11.47 -20.38
C PHE A 259 -7.49 -12.99 -20.21
N HIS A 260 -8.61 -13.69 -20.03
CA HIS A 260 -8.61 -15.15 -19.87
C HIS A 260 -8.03 -15.88 -21.10
N ARG A 261 -8.37 -15.45 -22.32
CA ARG A 261 -7.81 -16.03 -23.55
C ARG A 261 -6.30 -15.84 -23.63
N ARG A 262 -5.80 -14.61 -23.43
CA ARG A 262 -4.36 -14.31 -23.48
C ARG A 262 -3.58 -15.04 -22.39
N TYR A 263 -4.11 -15.05 -21.17
CA TYR A 263 -3.51 -15.75 -20.04
C TYR A 263 -3.39 -17.26 -20.31
N ASN A 264 -4.46 -17.90 -20.79
CA ASN A 264 -4.42 -19.33 -21.11
C ASN A 264 -3.45 -19.65 -22.25
N GLN A 265 -3.38 -18.83 -23.29
CA GLN A 265 -2.42 -19.02 -24.38
C GLN A 265 -0.97 -18.98 -23.87
N LYS A 266 -0.61 -17.97 -23.06
CA LYS A 266 0.73 -17.88 -22.46
C LYS A 266 1.01 -19.06 -21.53
N LYS A 267 0.06 -19.43 -20.67
CA LYS A 267 0.22 -20.56 -19.73
C LYS A 267 0.40 -21.91 -20.46
N VAL A 268 -0.31 -22.13 -21.57
CA VAL A 268 -0.13 -23.34 -22.41
C VAL A 268 1.23 -23.33 -23.11
N ALA A 269 1.74 -22.16 -23.51
CA ALA A 269 3.05 -22.03 -24.13
C ALA A 269 4.21 -22.25 -23.13
N GLU A 270 4.07 -21.80 -21.88
CA GLU A 270 5.08 -21.97 -20.82
C GLU A 270 5.10 -23.39 -20.21
N ASN A 271 4.00 -24.13 -20.30
CA ASN A 271 3.89 -25.52 -19.84
C ASN A 271 4.20 -26.57 -20.95
N ARG A 272 4.66 -26.14 -22.12
CA ARG A 272 5.15 -27.01 -23.21
C ARG A 272 6.67 -27.00 -23.25
#